data_AF-A0A7G5LVF3-F1
#
_entry.id   AF-A0A7G5LVF3-F1
#
_cell.length_a   1.000
_cell.length_b   1.000
_cell.length_c   1.000
_cell.angle_alpha   90.00
_cell.angle_beta   90.00
_cell.angle_gamma   90.00
#
_symmetry.space_group_name_H-M   'P 1'
#
loop_
_entity.id
_entity.type
_entity.pdbx_description
1 polymer ?
#
loop_
_entity_poly.entity_id
_entity_poly.type
_entity_poly.pdbx_seq_one_letter_code
_entity_poly.pdbx_strand_id
1 'polypeptide(L)'
;MVAKLVTWSVTLSAIAALSFVGGAGQGPADEPGESLERMLVAMANREYEDACRLTAQDGVPVDGDALTECVRTMRVYAEGLRPGAIQVLRQASVPDVPAKGTHVEIPGERIAGITQPFDEGFFELVRIDDRWYVVVTTS
;
A
#
# COMPACT_ATOMS: atom_id res chain seq x y z
N MET A 1 48.76 5.64 -52.66
CA MET A 1 47.46 5.00 -52.39
C MET A 1 47.27 4.99 -50.88
N VAL A 2 46.34 5.78 -50.35
CA VAL A 2 46.15 5.97 -48.90
C VAL A 2 44.87 5.25 -48.51
N ALA A 3 44.99 4.19 -47.70
CA ALA A 3 43.88 3.41 -47.19
C ALA A 3 43.12 4.23 -46.12
N LYS A 4 41.84 4.51 -46.39
CA LYS A 4 40.92 5.10 -45.41
C LYS A 4 40.34 3.99 -44.55
N LEU A 5 40.77 3.91 -43.30
CA LEU A 5 40.11 3.13 -42.25
C LEU A 5 38.78 3.80 -41.90
N VAL A 6 37.68 3.16 -42.27
CA VAL A 6 36.33 3.56 -41.86
C VAL A 6 36.06 2.92 -40.50
N THR A 7 36.11 3.73 -39.45
CA THR A 7 35.75 3.33 -38.09
C THR A 7 34.24 3.28 -37.98
N TRP A 8 33.66 2.08 -37.84
CA TRP A 8 32.23 1.90 -37.62
C TRP A 8 31.93 2.13 -36.13
N SER A 9 31.29 3.25 -35.82
CA SER A 9 30.75 3.54 -34.49
C SER A 9 29.57 2.61 -34.21
N VAL A 10 29.75 1.70 -33.26
CA VAL A 10 28.66 0.91 -32.68
C VAL A 10 27.87 1.85 -31.77
N THR A 11 26.74 2.34 -32.26
CA THR A 11 25.80 3.10 -31.43
C THR A 11 25.12 2.12 -30.48
N LEU A 12 25.65 1.99 -29.26
CA LEU A 12 24.92 1.39 -28.15
C LEU A 12 23.67 2.24 -27.90
N SER A 13 22.53 1.77 -28.39
CA SER A 13 21.23 2.26 -27.96
C SER A 13 21.01 1.76 -26.54
N ALA A 14 21.45 2.55 -25.56
CA ALA A 14 21.01 2.38 -24.18
C ALA A 14 19.51 2.71 -24.16
N ILE A 15 18.67 1.68 -24.28
CA ILE A 15 17.28 1.76 -23.87
C ILE A 15 17.34 1.87 -22.34
N ALA A 16 17.43 3.11 -21.86
CA ALA A 16 17.13 3.43 -20.49
C ALA A 16 15.65 3.08 -20.30
N ALA A 17 15.39 1.88 -19.80
CA ALA A 17 14.15 1.58 -19.13
C ALA A 17 14.07 2.54 -17.95
N LEU A 18 13.41 3.68 -18.19
CA LEU A 18 12.81 4.50 -17.14
C LEU A 18 11.68 3.65 -16.56
N SER A 19 12.05 2.61 -15.81
CA SER A 19 11.18 2.05 -14.80
C SER A 19 10.90 3.23 -13.88
N PHE A 20 9.70 3.78 -14.02
CA PHE A 20 9.06 4.61 -13.03
C PHE A 20 9.12 3.84 -11.70
N VAL A 21 10.23 3.99 -10.97
CA VAL A 21 10.19 3.99 -9.52
C VAL A 21 9.52 5.31 -9.20
N GLY A 22 8.20 5.36 -9.45
CA GLY A 22 7.34 6.34 -8.82
C GLY A 22 7.64 6.19 -7.34
N GLY A 23 8.16 7.25 -6.72
CA GLY A 23 8.37 7.25 -5.29
C GLY A 23 7.07 6.77 -4.66
N ALA A 24 7.10 5.59 -4.05
CA ALA A 24 5.97 5.06 -3.32
C ALA A 24 5.59 6.14 -2.31
N GLY A 25 4.46 6.80 -2.54
CA GLY A 25 4.02 7.87 -1.66
C GLY A 25 3.87 7.30 -0.26
N GLN A 26 4.49 7.92 0.73
CA GLN A 26 4.42 7.52 2.15
C GLN A 26 3.05 7.85 2.79
N GLY A 27 1.99 7.89 1.98
CA GLY A 27 0.67 8.36 2.39
C GLY A 27 -0.43 7.71 1.57
N PRO A 28 -1.69 8.01 1.92
CA PRO A 28 -2.87 7.39 1.33
C PRO A 28 -2.86 7.69 -0.15
N ALA A 29 -3.33 6.78 -1.01
CA ALA A 29 -3.19 6.85 -2.47
C ALA A 29 -4.45 7.39 -3.16
N ASP A 30 -4.33 7.66 -4.47
CA ASP A 30 -5.47 8.06 -5.31
C ASP A 30 -6.40 6.87 -5.62
N GLU A 31 -5.85 5.65 -5.56
CA GLU A 31 -6.58 4.40 -5.72
C GLU A 31 -6.78 3.69 -4.37
N PRO A 32 -7.95 3.10 -4.13
CA PRO A 32 -8.26 2.47 -2.84
C PRO A 32 -7.44 1.19 -2.61
N GLY A 33 -7.22 0.39 -3.66
CA GLY A 33 -6.43 -0.83 -3.59
C GLY A 33 -5.00 -0.55 -3.14
N GLU A 34 -4.37 0.46 -3.75
CA GLU A 34 -3.01 0.89 -3.42
C GLU A 34 -2.89 1.38 -1.95
N SER A 35 -3.89 2.11 -1.45
CA SER A 35 -3.90 2.59 -0.06
C SER A 35 -3.97 1.44 0.94
N LEU A 36 -4.85 0.46 0.69
CA LEU A 36 -4.97 -0.75 1.51
C LEU A 36 -3.70 -1.58 1.47
N GLU A 37 -3.11 -1.78 0.28
CA GLU A 37 -1.87 -2.52 0.11
C GLU A 37 -0.73 -1.91 0.94
N ARG A 38 -0.52 -0.59 0.80
CA ARG A 38 0.50 0.15 1.57
C ARG A 38 0.31 -0.02 3.08
N MET A 39 -0.94 0.04 3.56
CA MET A 39 -1.24 -0.11 4.99
C MET A 39 -0.88 -1.52 5.49
N LEU A 40 -1.29 -2.56 4.77
CA LEU A 40 -1.03 -3.94 5.14
C LEU A 40 0.48 -4.25 5.15
N VAL A 41 1.21 -3.76 4.15
CA VAL A 41 2.67 -3.92 4.04
C VAL A 41 3.39 -3.18 5.16
N ALA A 42 3.03 -1.92 5.43
CA ALA A 42 3.62 -1.13 6.51
C ALA A 42 3.38 -1.78 7.88
N MET A 43 2.15 -2.25 8.15
CA MET A 43 1.82 -3.00 9.37
C MET A 43 2.70 -4.25 9.52
N ALA A 44 2.91 -5.00 8.43
CA ALA A 44 3.72 -6.22 8.43
C ALA A 44 5.23 -5.94 8.61
N ASN A 45 5.69 -4.76 8.19
CA ASN A 45 7.06 -4.29 8.36
C ASN A 45 7.31 -3.59 9.70
N ARG A 46 6.30 -3.50 10.57
CA ARG A 46 6.33 -2.78 11.86
C ARG A 46 6.48 -1.26 11.72
N GLU A 47 6.11 -0.74 10.56
CA GLU A 47 6.03 0.68 10.24
C GLU A 47 4.64 1.18 10.68
N TYR A 48 4.31 1.02 11.96
CA TYR A 48 2.94 1.20 12.48
C TYR A 48 2.43 2.64 12.34
N GLU A 49 3.32 3.62 12.47
CA GLU A 49 2.96 5.03 12.27
C GLU A 49 2.58 5.29 10.81
N ASP A 50 3.36 4.77 9.86
CA ASP A 50 3.06 4.89 8.43
C ASP A 50 1.76 4.17 8.08
N ALA A 51 1.53 2.98 8.64
CA ALA A 51 0.27 2.26 8.49
C ALA A 51 -0.91 3.05 9.05
N CYS A 52 -0.79 3.66 10.24
CA CYS A 52 -1.85 4.48 10.83
C CYS A 52 -2.13 5.78 10.08
N ARG A 53 -1.14 6.38 9.42
CA ARG A 53 -1.37 7.57 8.57
C ARG A 53 -2.16 7.26 7.30
N LEU A 54 -2.35 5.98 6.99
CA LEU A 54 -3.19 5.49 5.89
C LEU A 54 -4.63 5.21 6.33
N THR A 55 -4.97 5.46 7.60
CA THR A 55 -6.29 5.18 8.15
C THR A 55 -7.10 6.43 8.43
N ALA A 56 -8.41 6.25 8.49
CA ALA A 56 -9.37 7.26 8.92
C ALA A 56 -10.28 6.67 10.00
N GLN A 57 -10.68 7.53 10.93
CA GLN A 57 -11.64 7.23 11.99
C GLN A 57 -12.75 8.29 11.94
N ASP A 58 -14.02 7.88 11.98
CA ASP A 58 -15.16 8.80 11.93
C ASP A 58 -15.13 9.80 10.76
N GLY A 59 -14.58 9.37 9.61
CA GLY A 59 -14.47 10.18 8.40
C GLY A 59 -13.37 11.24 8.42
N VAL A 60 -12.45 11.19 9.39
CA VAL A 60 -11.26 12.06 9.45
C VAL A 60 -9.97 11.25 9.45
N PRO A 61 -8.91 11.73 8.77
CA PRO A 61 -7.60 11.08 8.82
C PRO A 61 -7.08 10.98 10.25
N VAL A 62 -6.48 9.85 10.59
CA VAL A 62 -5.89 9.64 11.91
C VAL A 62 -4.61 10.48 12.05
N ASP A 63 -4.60 11.40 13.00
CA ASP A 63 -3.46 12.28 13.32
C ASP A 63 -3.41 12.60 14.83
N GLY A 64 -2.32 13.21 15.30
CA GLY A 64 -2.15 13.68 16.68
C GLY A 64 -2.30 12.59 17.75
N ASP A 65 -3.19 12.82 18.72
CA ASP A 65 -3.46 11.86 19.79
C ASP A 65 -4.09 10.55 19.26
N ALA A 66 -4.95 10.65 18.23
CA ALA A 66 -5.55 9.48 17.59
C ALA A 66 -4.50 8.63 16.87
N LEU A 67 -3.47 9.25 16.29
CA LEU A 67 -2.33 8.53 15.71
C LEU A 67 -1.56 7.75 16.77
N THR A 68 -1.32 8.34 17.94
CA THR A 68 -0.65 7.65 19.05
C THR A 68 -1.44 6.41 19.51
N GLU A 69 -2.76 6.55 19.62
CA GLU A 69 -3.65 5.44 19.98
C GLU A 69 -3.69 4.35 18.90
N CYS A 70 -3.80 4.75 17.63
CA CYS A 70 -3.77 3.84 16.50
C CYS A 70 -2.47 3.02 16.49
N VAL A 71 -1.31 3.67 16.65
CA VAL A 71 0.00 2.99 16.65
C VAL A 71 0.07 1.95 17.77
N ARG A 72 -0.44 2.28 18.96
CA ARG A 72 -0.49 1.36 20.10
C ARG A 72 -1.35 0.13 19.77
N THR A 73 -2.57 0.36 19.29
CA THR A 73 -3.53 -0.71 18.97
C THR A 73 -3.03 -1.58 17.83
N MET A 74 -2.50 -0.97 16.78
CA MET A 74 -1.97 -1.67 15.61
C MET A 74 -0.75 -2.52 15.95
N ARG A 75 0.13 -2.04 16.83
CA ARG A 75 1.24 -2.86 17.34
C ARG A 75 0.73 -4.11 18.06
N VAL A 76 -0.20 -3.95 19.00
CA VAL A 76 -0.76 -5.09 19.76
C VAL A 76 -1.42 -6.09 18.82
N TYR A 77 -2.22 -5.61 17.86
CA TYR A 77 -2.85 -6.44 16.86
C TYR A 77 -1.82 -7.20 16.02
N ALA A 78 -0.85 -6.50 15.42
CA ALA A 78 0.14 -7.09 14.53
C ALA A 78 1.08 -8.08 15.26
N GLU A 79 1.46 -7.79 16.51
CA GLU A 79 2.28 -8.69 17.33
C GLU A 79 1.51 -9.94 17.80
N GLY A 80 0.17 -9.87 17.85
CA GLY A 80 -0.70 -11.01 18.11
C GLY A 80 -0.88 -11.95 16.92
N LEU A 81 -0.48 -11.55 15.71
CA LEU A 81 -0.62 -12.37 14.51
C LEU A 81 0.41 -13.51 14.49
N ARG A 82 -0.01 -14.65 13.90
CA ARG A 82 0.91 -15.76 13.64
C ARG A 82 2.00 -15.31 12.65
N PRO A 83 3.26 -15.77 12.78
CA PRO A 83 4.35 -15.38 11.88
C PRO A 83 4.04 -15.56 10.38
N GLY A 84 3.32 -16.64 10.03
CA GLY A 84 2.90 -16.89 8.65
C GLY A 84 1.96 -15.81 8.09
N ALA A 85 1.08 -15.26 8.92
CA ALA A 85 0.18 -14.18 8.51
C ALA A 85 0.95 -12.88 8.24
N ILE A 86 1.94 -12.55 9.08
CA ILE A 86 2.83 -11.40 8.83
C ILE A 86 3.60 -11.55 7.51
N GLN A 87 4.11 -12.75 7.22
CA GLN A 87 4.85 -13.00 5.99
C GLN A 87 3.98 -12.83 4.74
N VAL A 88 2.71 -13.24 4.83
CA VAL A 88 1.70 -13.05 3.78
C VAL A 88 1.42 -11.57 3.55
N LEU A 89 1.21 -10.80 4.61
CA LEU A 89 0.90 -9.37 4.50
C LEU A 89 2.04 -8.55 3.86
N ARG A 90 3.31 -8.91 4.09
CA ARG A 90 4.46 -8.27 3.41
C ARG A 90 4.43 -8.43 1.89
N GLN A 91 3.71 -9.43 1.41
CA GLN A 91 3.57 -9.78 0.00
C GLN A 91 2.15 -9.51 -0.50
N ALA A 92 1.33 -8.81 0.30
CA ALA A 92 -0.04 -8.50 -0.09
C ALA A 92 -0.02 -7.72 -1.40
N SER A 93 -0.88 -8.14 -2.32
CA SER A 93 -1.17 -7.39 -3.54
C SER A 93 -2.68 -7.21 -3.64
N VAL A 94 -3.12 -5.95 -3.65
CA VAL A 94 -4.54 -5.61 -3.70
C VAL A 94 -4.85 -5.18 -5.14
N PRO A 95 -5.81 -5.84 -5.83
CA PRO A 95 -6.14 -5.46 -7.18
C PRO A 95 -6.75 -4.06 -7.24
N ASP A 96 -6.61 -3.39 -8.38
CA ASP A 96 -7.30 -2.13 -8.63
C ASP A 96 -8.81 -2.34 -8.49
N VAL A 97 -9.43 -1.53 -7.62
CA VAL A 97 -10.88 -1.56 -7.38
C VAL A 97 -11.46 -0.26 -7.93
N PRO A 98 -12.27 -0.32 -9.02
CA PRO A 98 -12.90 0.88 -9.54
C PRO A 98 -13.93 1.40 -8.54
N ALA A 99 -13.58 2.49 -7.86
CA ALA A 99 -14.46 3.17 -6.91
C ALA A 99 -15.14 4.38 -7.58
N LYS A 100 -16.48 4.41 -7.52
CA LYS A 100 -17.27 5.58 -7.90
C LYS A 100 -17.94 6.14 -6.66
N GLY A 101 -17.36 7.18 -6.08
CA GLY A 101 -17.92 7.85 -4.90
C GLY A 101 -16.89 8.09 -3.81
N THR A 102 -17.37 8.17 -2.57
CA THR A 102 -16.56 8.46 -1.39
C THR A 102 -16.31 7.25 -0.49
N HIS A 103 -16.87 6.09 -0.81
CA HIS A 103 -16.71 4.86 -0.03
C HIS A 103 -16.53 3.66 -0.97
N VAL A 104 -15.76 2.67 -0.53
CA VAL A 104 -15.62 1.38 -1.19
C VAL A 104 -15.31 0.29 -0.17
N GLU A 105 -15.80 -0.91 -0.43
CA GLU A 105 -15.45 -2.11 0.32
C GLU A 105 -14.59 -3.02 -0.56
N ILE A 106 -13.47 -3.48 -0.01
CA ILE A 106 -12.59 -4.46 -0.65
C ILE A 106 -12.71 -5.77 0.13
N PRO A 107 -13.32 -6.82 -0.44
CA PRO A 107 -13.35 -8.13 0.19
C PRO A 107 -11.94 -8.65 0.41
N GLY A 108 -11.70 -9.19 1.60
CA GLY A 108 -10.43 -9.77 1.99
C GLY A 108 -9.95 -10.83 1.00
N GLU A 109 -10.85 -11.70 0.54
CA GLU A 109 -10.57 -12.76 -0.45
C GLU A 109 -9.97 -12.28 -1.78
N ARG A 110 -10.06 -10.98 -2.11
CA ARG A 110 -9.49 -10.40 -3.33
C ARG A 110 -8.00 -10.08 -3.21
N ILE A 111 -7.47 -10.05 -1.99
CA ILE A 111 -6.07 -9.72 -1.74
C ILE A 111 -5.23 -10.97 -2.05
N ALA A 112 -4.29 -10.86 -2.98
CA ALA A 112 -3.52 -12.01 -3.43
C ALA A 112 -2.70 -12.62 -2.28
N GLY A 113 -2.82 -13.93 -2.09
CA GLY A 113 -2.05 -14.68 -1.09
C GLY A 113 -2.51 -14.47 0.36
N ILE A 114 -3.55 -13.66 0.60
CA ILE A 114 -4.11 -13.39 1.91
C ILE A 114 -4.69 -14.65 2.55
N THR A 115 -4.64 -14.72 3.88
CA THR A 115 -5.20 -15.84 4.68
C THR A 115 -5.88 -15.29 5.91
N GLN A 116 -6.61 -16.15 6.61
CA GLN A 116 -7.19 -15.84 7.93
C GLN A 116 -6.21 -15.10 8.87
N PRO A 117 -6.69 -14.07 9.59
CA PRO A 117 -8.09 -13.63 9.66
C PRO A 117 -8.53 -12.66 8.55
N PHE A 118 -7.65 -12.31 7.61
CA PHE A 118 -7.87 -11.20 6.68
C PHE A 118 -8.73 -11.55 5.47
N ASP A 119 -8.94 -12.83 5.18
CA ASP A 119 -9.78 -13.33 4.08
C ASP A 119 -11.28 -13.44 4.45
N GLU A 120 -11.64 -13.37 5.73
CA GLU A 120 -13.02 -13.60 6.23
C GLU A 120 -13.87 -12.32 6.36
N GLY A 121 -13.45 -11.21 5.76
CA GLY A 121 -14.15 -9.93 5.90
C GLY A 121 -13.98 -8.99 4.71
N PHE A 122 -14.26 -7.72 4.94
CA PHE A 122 -14.01 -6.64 4.00
C PHE A 122 -13.24 -5.52 4.69
N PHE A 123 -12.46 -4.80 3.89
CA PHE A 123 -11.83 -3.55 4.29
C PHE A 123 -12.67 -2.41 3.72
N GLU A 124 -13.19 -1.57 4.60
CA GLU A 124 -13.85 -0.34 4.20
C GLU A 124 -12.80 0.75 3.97
N LEU A 125 -12.97 1.52 2.89
CA LEU A 125 -12.17 2.70 2.62
C LEU A 125 -13.06 3.90 2.34
N VAL A 126 -12.61 5.07 2.79
CA VAL A 126 -13.27 6.36 2.59
C VAL A 126 -12.36 7.31 1.82
N ARG A 127 -12.95 8.13 0.94
CA ARG A 127 -12.23 9.16 0.19
C ARG A 127 -12.33 10.50 0.91
N ILE A 128 -11.18 11.07 1.28
CA ILE A 128 -11.03 12.36 1.95
C ILE A 128 -9.99 13.16 1.16
N ASP A 129 -10.36 14.36 0.69
CA ASP A 129 -9.50 15.23 -0.11
C ASP A 129 -8.82 14.51 -1.29
N ASP A 130 -9.61 13.73 -2.05
CA ASP A 130 -9.20 12.92 -3.20
C ASP A 130 -8.21 11.78 -2.91
N ARG A 131 -7.96 11.45 -1.64
CA ARG A 131 -7.15 10.31 -1.21
C ARG A 131 -7.99 9.27 -0.48
N TRP A 132 -7.64 8.00 -0.62
CA TRP A 132 -8.35 6.90 0.04
C TRP A 132 -7.68 6.49 1.35
N TYR A 133 -8.48 6.36 2.40
CA TYR A 133 -8.05 5.96 3.73
C TYR A 133 -8.77 4.68 4.13
N VAL A 134 -8.07 3.77 4.80
CA VAL A 134 -8.69 2.57 5.37
C VAL A 134 -9.45 2.95 6.63
N VAL A 135 -10.73 2.62 6.69
CA VAL A 135 -11.56 2.89 7.87
C VAL A 135 -11.16 1.94 8.99
N VAL A 136 -10.85 2.50 10.16
CA VAL A 136 -10.61 1.73 11.38
C VAL A 136 -11.72 1.99 12.39
N THR A 137 -12.38 0.92 12.83
CA THR A 137 -13.38 1.01 13.90
C THR A 137 -12.70 0.70 15.24
N THR A 138 -12.74 1.63 16.18
CA THR A 138 -12.43 1.32 17.58
C THR A 138 -13.65 0.66 18.20
N SER A 139 -13.54 -0.62 18.53
CA SER A 139 -14.52 -1.36 19.35
C SER A 139 -14.17 -1.32 20.83
#